data_AF-A0A2G6MYD2-F1
#
_entry.id   AF-A0A2G6MYD2-F1
#
_cell.length_a   1.000
_cell.length_b   1.000
_cell.length_c   1.000
_cell.angle_alpha   90.00
_cell.angle_beta   90.00
_cell.angle_gamma   90.00
#
_symmetry.space_group_name_H-M   'P 1'
#
loop_
_entity.id
_entity.type
_entity.pdbx_description
1 polymer ?
#
loop_
_entity_poly.entity_id
_entity_poly.type
_entity_poly.pdbx_seq_one_letter_code
_entity_poly.pdbx_strand_id
1 'polypeptide(L)'
;MIFVTVGSQLPFDRLIRIMDGYAKETNEEVIGQIGKSSFRPQYIKWCEYYNPDSLNNIMESAELIVSHAGMGTIISAIKIRKPIIIFHRRHELNEVRNDHQLDTMDSFREVEGVYPAYSQEDLLHFLTGRPLPRPAGLVAPEREELCQYILSML
;
A
#
# COMPACT_ATOMS: atom_id res chain seq x y z
N MET A 1 5.88 5.23 12.81
CA MET A 1 4.41 5.14 12.57
C MET A 1 4.13 4.48 11.21
N ILE A 2 3.16 3.58 11.15
CA ILE A 2 2.74 2.85 9.94
C ILE A 2 1.41 3.43 9.44
N PHE A 3 1.31 3.71 8.13
CA PHE A 3 0.06 4.10 7.51
C PHE A 3 -0.53 2.95 6.68
N VAL A 4 -1.75 2.51 6.97
CA VAL A 4 -2.47 1.49 6.17
C VAL A 4 -3.61 2.13 5.37
N THR A 5 -3.76 1.78 4.09
CA THR A 5 -4.87 2.29 3.25
C THR A 5 -5.47 1.21 2.34
N VAL A 6 -6.79 1.21 2.22
CA VAL A 6 -7.54 0.32 1.30
C VAL A 6 -7.96 1.02 0.01
N GLY A 7 -7.55 2.27 -0.17
CA GLY A 7 -8.04 3.16 -1.23
C GLY A 7 -9.40 3.78 -0.92
N SER A 8 -10.06 4.33 -1.94
CA SER A 8 -11.31 5.09 -1.79
C SER A 8 -12.58 4.32 -2.15
N GLN A 9 -12.47 3.19 -2.85
CA GLN A 9 -13.63 2.55 -3.49
C GLN A 9 -14.28 1.46 -2.64
N LEU A 10 -13.49 0.56 -2.07
CA LEU A 10 -14.00 -0.64 -1.40
C LEU A 10 -13.29 -0.85 -0.05
N PRO A 11 -14.00 -1.29 0.99
CA PRO A 11 -13.36 -1.73 2.22
C PRO A 11 -12.45 -2.94 1.96
N PHE A 12 -11.58 -3.24 2.91
CA PHE A 12 -10.75 -4.45 2.89
C PHE A 12 -10.51 -4.95 4.31
N ASP A 13 -11.57 -5.49 4.91
CA ASP A 13 -11.61 -5.85 6.33
C ASP A 13 -10.50 -6.82 6.73
N ARG A 14 -10.11 -7.76 5.86
CA ARG A 14 -9.02 -8.69 6.15
C ARG A 14 -7.70 -7.96 6.39
N LEU A 15 -7.32 -7.04 5.51
CA LEU A 15 -6.12 -6.22 5.71
C LEU A 15 -6.20 -5.42 7.01
N ILE A 16 -7.32 -4.76 7.26
CA ILE A 16 -7.48 -3.94 8.46
C ILE A 16 -7.46 -4.79 9.74
N ARG A 17 -8.05 -5.99 9.74
CA ARG A 17 -7.99 -6.94 10.86
C ARG A 17 -6.57 -7.40 11.15
N ILE A 18 -5.77 -7.70 10.11
CA ILE A 18 -4.37 -8.08 10.28
C ILE A 18 -3.59 -6.93 10.93
N MET A 19 -3.76 -5.70 10.43
CA MET A 19 -3.07 -4.53 10.99
C MET A 19 -3.54 -4.18 12.41
N ASP A 20 -4.81 -4.37 12.72
CA ASP A 20 -5.36 -4.17 14.07
C ASP A 20 -4.79 -5.19 15.08
N GLY A 21 -4.71 -6.47 14.67
CA GLY A 21 -4.06 -7.51 15.46
C GLY A 21 -2.57 -7.24 15.64
N TYR A 22 -1.88 -6.81 14.58
CA TYR A 22 -0.47 -6.43 14.67
C TYR A 22 -0.24 -5.31 15.67
N ALA A 23 -1.01 -4.21 15.58
CA ALA A 23 -0.90 -3.07 16.50
C ALA A 23 -1.19 -3.46 17.96
N LYS A 24 -2.14 -4.38 18.18
CA LYS A 24 -2.42 -4.93 19.52
C LYS A 24 -1.20 -5.63 20.12
N GLU A 25 -0.48 -6.42 19.32
CA GLU A 25 0.62 -7.26 19.80
C GLU A 25 1.93 -6.47 19.96
N THR A 26 2.19 -5.50 19.08
CA THR A 26 3.45 -4.75 19.07
C THR A 26 3.37 -3.40 19.75
N ASN A 27 2.15 -2.91 20.04
CA ASN A 27 1.88 -1.57 20.54
C ASN A 27 2.44 -0.46 19.62
N GLU A 28 2.57 -0.75 18.33
CA GLU A 28 3.02 0.23 17.35
C GLU A 28 1.90 1.18 16.91
N GLU A 29 2.29 2.42 16.62
CA GLU A 29 1.34 3.39 16.09
C GLU A 29 1.03 3.09 14.62
N VAL A 30 -0.21 2.64 14.40
CA VAL A 30 -0.80 2.44 13.08
C VAL A 30 -1.95 3.41 12.88
N ILE A 31 -1.98 4.07 11.72
CA ILE A 31 -3.08 4.93 11.30
C ILE A 31 -3.66 4.38 9.99
N GLY A 32 -4.99 4.27 9.90
CA GLY A 32 -5.68 3.60 8.81
C GLY A 32 -6.69 4.46 8.04
N GLN A 33 -6.65 4.39 6.71
CA GLN A 33 -7.81 4.68 5.86
C GLN A 33 -8.52 3.36 5.53
N ILE A 34 -9.65 3.10 6.18
CA ILE A 34 -10.28 1.76 6.18
C ILE A 34 -11.44 1.61 5.18
N GLY A 35 -11.82 2.69 4.50
CA GLY A 35 -12.99 2.72 3.63
C GLY A 35 -14.30 2.58 4.42
N LYS A 36 -15.43 2.54 3.70
CA LYS A 36 -16.75 2.29 4.31
C LYS A 36 -16.91 0.80 4.60
N SER A 37 -16.64 0.41 5.83
CA SER A 37 -16.82 -0.97 6.34
C SER A 37 -17.85 -1.01 7.47
N SER A 38 -18.32 -2.19 7.88
CA SER A 38 -18.97 -2.42 9.18
C SER A 38 -17.97 -2.81 10.26
N PHE A 39 -16.80 -3.33 9.89
CA PHE A 39 -15.71 -3.62 10.82
C PHE A 39 -15.07 -2.32 11.34
N ARG A 40 -14.84 -2.25 12.65
CA ARG A 40 -14.22 -1.09 13.32
C ARG A 40 -13.01 -1.61 14.13
N PRO A 41 -11.77 -1.27 13.75
CA PRO A 41 -10.60 -1.72 14.48
C PRO A 41 -10.52 -1.05 15.85
N GLN A 42 -9.85 -1.71 16.81
CA GLN A 42 -9.82 -1.29 18.22
C GLN A 42 -8.46 -0.72 18.66
N TYR A 43 -7.38 -1.09 17.96
CA TYR A 43 -6.00 -0.83 18.35
C TYR A 43 -5.27 0.14 17.40
N ILE A 44 -5.89 0.48 16.26
CA ILE A 44 -5.35 1.48 15.33
C ILE A 44 -6.23 2.73 15.31
N LYS A 45 -5.62 3.89 15.05
CA LYS A 45 -6.37 5.12 14.72
C LYS A 45 -6.87 5.00 13.29
N TRP A 46 -8.10 5.44 12.99
CA TRP A 46 -8.63 5.30 11.64
C TRP A 46 -9.64 6.38 11.25
N CYS A 47 -9.81 6.54 9.93
CA CYS A 47 -10.97 7.17 9.33
C CYS A 47 -11.41 6.38 8.09
N GLU A 48 -12.62 6.64 7.59
CA GLU A 48 -13.11 5.98 6.37
C GLU A 48 -12.46 6.57 5.11
N TYR A 49 -12.06 7.85 5.15
CA TYR A 49 -11.55 8.59 4.01
C TYR A 49 -10.66 9.77 4.44
N TYR A 50 -9.53 9.94 3.77
CA TYR A 50 -8.75 11.18 3.78
C TYR A 50 -8.96 11.95 2.48
N ASN A 51 -9.10 13.27 2.58
CA ASN A 51 -8.97 14.13 1.41
C ASN A 51 -7.52 14.09 0.88
N PRO A 52 -7.26 14.49 -0.38
CA PRO A 52 -5.94 14.38 -1.00
C PRO A 52 -4.81 15.03 -0.18
N ASP A 53 -5.02 16.23 0.35
CA ASP A 53 -3.99 16.94 1.12
C ASP A 53 -3.64 16.21 2.42
N SER A 54 -4.66 15.74 3.13
CA SER A 54 -4.47 14.97 4.37
C SER A 54 -3.84 13.62 4.11
N LEU A 55 -4.17 12.98 2.98
CA LEU A 55 -3.58 11.72 2.55
C LEU A 55 -2.09 11.90 2.23
N ASN A 56 -1.71 12.97 1.54
CA ASN A 56 -0.31 13.24 1.24
C ASN A 56 0.48 13.49 2.53
N ASN A 57 -0.04 14.32 3.43
CA ASN A 57 0.61 14.62 4.72
C ASN A 57 0.82 13.36 5.58
N ILE A 58 -0.17 12.46 5.62
CA ILE A 58 -0.04 11.22 6.40
C ILE A 58 0.93 10.23 5.75
N MET A 59 0.93 10.12 4.42
CA MET A 59 1.90 9.29 3.70
C MET A 59 3.34 9.80 3.88
N GLU A 60 3.55 11.12 3.84
CA GLU A 60 4.87 11.73 4.05
C GLU A 60 5.41 11.57 5.48
N SER A 61 4.52 11.57 6.48
CA SER A 61 4.90 11.35 7.88
C SER A 61 5.08 9.87 8.24
N ALA A 62 4.53 8.95 7.46
CA ALA A 62 4.68 7.51 7.69
C ALA A 62 6.13 7.04 7.50
N GLU A 63 6.55 6.06 8.31
CA GLU A 63 7.83 5.34 8.10
C GLU A 63 7.67 4.20 7.10
N LEU A 64 6.47 3.63 7.06
CA LEU A 64 6.06 2.52 6.21
C LEU A 64 4.62 2.71 5.78
N ILE A 65 4.33 2.41 4.52
CA ILE A 65 2.98 2.36 3.98
C ILE A 65 2.59 0.90 3.76
N VAL A 66 1.37 0.54 4.16
CA VAL A 66 0.74 -0.74 3.81
C VAL A 66 -0.49 -0.42 2.98
N SER A 67 -0.63 -1.02 1.81
CA SER A 67 -1.72 -0.68 0.91
C SER A 67 -2.34 -1.91 0.29
N HIS A 68 -3.64 -1.82 0.00
CA HIS A 68 -4.19 -2.58 -1.12
C HIS A 68 -3.35 -2.27 -2.39
N ALA A 69 -3.18 -3.22 -3.31
CA ALA A 69 -2.41 -3.08 -4.55
C ALA A 69 -2.97 -2.03 -5.56
N GLY A 70 -3.39 -0.86 -5.09
CA GLY A 70 -3.82 0.29 -5.87
C GLY A 70 -2.63 1.10 -6.38
N MET A 71 -2.51 1.17 -7.69
CA MET A 71 -1.40 1.84 -8.39
C MET A 71 -1.13 3.28 -7.93
N GLY A 72 -2.18 4.06 -7.66
CA GLY A 72 -2.02 5.45 -7.22
C GLY A 72 -1.22 5.57 -5.91
N THR A 73 -1.48 4.69 -4.94
CA THR A 73 -0.75 4.67 -3.67
C THR A 73 0.68 4.18 -3.84
N ILE A 74 0.90 3.18 -4.69
CA ILE A 74 2.23 2.65 -5.01
C ILE A 74 3.10 3.76 -5.62
N ILE A 75 2.60 4.41 -6.67
CA ILE A 75 3.31 5.51 -7.35
C ILE A 75 3.60 6.66 -6.37
N SER A 76 2.62 7.05 -5.55
CA SER A 76 2.82 8.10 -4.55
C SER A 76 3.91 7.72 -3.55
N ALA A 77 3.86 6.50 -2.97
CA ALA A 77 4.86 6.03 -2.02
C ALA A 77 6.28 6.04 -2.60
N ILE A 78 6.44 5.57 -3.84
CA ILE A 78 7.73 5.61 -4.55
C ILE A 78 8.20 7.06 -4.71
N LYS A 79 7.33 7.99 -5.16
CA LYS A 79 7.67 9.41 -5.34
C LYS A 79 8.20 10.05 -4.06
N ILE A 80 7.57 9.77 -2.92
CA ILE A 80 7.98 10.31 -1.62
C ILE A 80 9.01 9.45 -0.88
N ARG A 81 9.62 8.47 -1.58
CA ARG A 81 10.68 7.58 -1.07
C ARG A 81 10.28 6.83 0.20
N LYS A 82 9.03 6.38 0.27
CA LYS A 82 8.52 5.57 1.37
C LYS A 82 8.46 4.11 0.96
N PRO A 83 8.95 3.17 1.80
CA PRO A 83 8.76 1.76 1.54
C PRO A 83 7.26 1.46 1.62
N ILE A 84 6.81 0.56 0.75
CA ILE A 84 5.40 0.16 0.70
C ILE A 84 5.26 -1.36 0.64
N ILE A 85 4.49 -1.91 1.55
CA ILE A 85 4.02 -3.30 1.46
C ILE A 85 2.68 -3.29 0.72
N ILE A 86 2.59 -4.04 -0.37
CA ILE A 86 1.35 -4.20 -1.13
C ILE A 86 0.70 -5.54 -0.81
N PHE A 87 -0.61 -5.51 -0.59
CA PHE A 87 -1.39 -6.68 -0.20
C PHE A 87 -2.67 -6.75 -1.05
N HIS A 88 -2.94 -7.92 -1.64
CA HIS A 88 -4.06 -8.05 -2.58
C HIS A 88 -5.32 -8.65 -1.93
N ARG A 89 -6.47 -8.30 -2.52
CA ARG A 89 -7.73 -8.99 -2.31
C ARG A 89 -7.70 -10.33 -3.03
N ARG A 90 -8.38 -11.33 -2.48
CA ARG A 90 -8.44 -12.69 -3.02
C ARG A 90 -9.83 -13.02 -3.54
N HIS A 91 -9.91 -13.51 -4.79
CA HIS A 91 -11.18 -13.97 -5.34
C HIS A 91 -11.76 -15.14 -4.56
N GLU A 92 -10.92 -16.10 -4.13
CA GLU A 92 -11.32 -17.25 -3.30
C GLU A 92 -12.00 -16.86 -1.97
N LEU A 93 -11.74 -15.64 -1.47
CA LEU A 93 -12.35 -15.10 -0.25
C LEU A 93 -13.56 -14.18 -0.56
N ASN A 94 -14.02 -14.14 -1.80
CA ASN A 94 -15.08 -13.25 -2.31
C ASN A 94 -14.78 -11.76 -2.09
N GLU A 95 -13.49 -11.36 -2.08
CA GLU A 95 -13.08 -9.97 -1.88
C GLU A 95 -13.02 -9.18 -3.20
N VAL A 96 -12.90 -9.86 -4.33
CA VAL A 96 -12.80 -9.29 -5.67
C VAL A 96 -13.47 -10.22 -6.70
N ARG A 97 -13.81 -9.69 -7.89
CA ARG A 97 -14.43 -10.44 -9.00
C ARG A 97 -13.45 -11.20 -9.88
N ASN A 98 -12.14 -10.90 -9.81
CA ASN A 98 -11.09 -11.53 -10.61
C ASN A 98 -9.70 -11.29 -9.97
N ASP A 99 -8.73 -12.15 -10.29
CA ASP A 99 -7.39 -12.18 -9.67
C ASP A 99 -6.31 -11.37 -10.42
N HIS A 100 -6.68 -10.38 -11.26
CA HIS A 100 -5.70 -9.51 -11.96
C HIS A 100 -4.79 -8.68 -11.03
N GLN A 101 -5.02 -8.75 -9.72
CA GLN A 101 -4.17 -8.10 -8.72
C GLN A 101 -2.85 -8.86 -8.52
N LEU A 102 -2.79 -10.16 -8.82
CA LEU A 102 -1.55 -10.94 -8.77
C LEU A 102 -0.55 -10.48 -9.82
N ASP A 103 -1.02 -10.27 -11.07
CA ASP A 103 -0.18 -9.73 -12.15
C ASP A 103 0.43 -8.37 -11.75
N THR A 104 -0.35 -7.53 -11.07
CA THR A 104 0.14 -6.25 -10.53
C THR A 104 1.23 -6.49 -9.50
N MET A 105 1.00 -7.36 -8.52
CA MET A 105 1.99 -7.67 -7.49
C MET A 105 3.30 -8.20 -8.08
N ASP A 106 3.22 -9.10 -9.05
CA ASP A 106 4.38 -9.71 -9.70
C ASP A 106 5.20 -8.68 -10.48
N SER A 107 4.55 -7.70 -11.12
CA SER A 107 5.25 -6.61 -11.81
C SER A 107 6.11 -5.73 -10.90
N PHE A 108 5.84 -5.73 -9.59
CA PHE A 108 6.58 -4.94 -8.60
C PHE A 108 7.62 -5.73 -7.81
N ARG A 109 7.79 -7.03 -8.08
CA ARG A 109 8.68 -7.90 -7.30
C ARG A 109 10.13 -7.42 -7.25
N GLU A 110 10.62 -6.86 -8.36
CA GLU A 110 11.99 -6.38 -8.52
C GLU A 110 12.11 -4.86 -8.32
N VAL A 111 11.01 -4.18 -7.96
CA VAL A 111 11.02 -2.73 -7.75
C VAL A 111 11.48 -2.44 -6.33
N GLU A 112 12.66 -1.83 -6.20
CA GLU A 112 13.22 -1.46 -4.90
C GLU A 112 12.24 -0.62 -4.08
N GLY A 113 12.07 -0.99 -2.81
CA GLY A 113 11.17 -0.30 -1.89
C GLY A 113 9.68 -0.68 -2.00
N VAL A 114 9.32 -1.57 -2.94
CA VAL A 114 7.99 -2.18 -3.00
C VAL A 114 8.08 -3.64 -2.56
N TYR A 115 7.21 -4.04 -1.64
CA TYR A 115 7.24 -5.34 -0.99
C TYR A 115 5.90 -6.07 -1.21
N PRO A 116 5.79 -6.94 -2.23
CA PRO A 116 4.57 -7.71 -2.46
C PRO A 116 4.39 -8.80 -1.41
N ALA A 117 3.36 -8.67 -0.57
CA ALA A 117 2.95 -9.68 0.41
C ALA A 117 1.79 -10.52 -0.15
N TYR A 118 2.05 -11.77 -0.48
CA TYR A 118 1.07 -12.68 -1.09
C TYR A 118 0.21 -13.39 -0.03
N SER A 119 0.70 -13.43 1.21
CA SER A 119 0.07 -14.06 2.37
C SER A 119 0.13 -13.18 3.62
N GLN A 120 -0.68 -13.51 4.62
CA GLN A 120 -0.62 -12.82 5.91
C GLN A 120 0.75 -13.00 6.55
N GLU A 121 1.35 -14.17 6.38
CA GLU A 121 2.70 -14.50 6.82
C GLU A 121 3.74 -13.59 6.18
N ASP A 122 3.66 -13.34 4.87
CA ASP A 122 4.54 -12.39 4.18
C ASP A 122 4.37 -10.97 4.72
N LEU A 123 3.12 -10.53 4.91
CA LEU A 123 2.82 -9.20 5.45
C LEU A 123 3.44 -9.02 6.85
N LEU A 124 3.23 -9.99 7.74
CA LEU A 124 3.81 -9.97 9.09
C LEU A 124 5.34 -10.08 9.06
N HIS A 125 5.90 -10.86 8.13
CA HIS A 125 7.34 -10.96 7.94
C HIS A 125 7.95 -9.60 7.57
N PHE A 126 7.38 -8.89 6.60
CA PHE A 126 7.86 -7.54 6.24
C PHE A 126 7.65 -6.51 7.36
N LEU A 127 6.52 -6.58 8.07
CA LEU A 127 6.26 -5.69 9.21
C LEU A 127 7.26 -5.87 10.34
N THR A 128 7.66 -7.10 10.64
CA THR A 128 8.62 -7.43 11.71
C THR A 128 10.07 -7.31 11.27
N GLY A 129 10.38 -7.50 10.00
CA GLY A 129 11.72 -7.37 9.41
C GLY A 129 12.18 -5.93 9.15
N ARG A 130 11.50 -4.93 9.71
CA ARG A 130 11.86 -3.51 9.55
C ARG A 130 13.20 -3.15 10.23
N PRO A 131 13.88 -2.09 9.78
CA PRO A 131 13.47 -1.15 8.72
C PRO A 131 13.60 -1.76 7.31
N LEU A 132 12.65 -1.44 6.43
CA LEU A 132 12.69 -1.85 5.03
C LEU A 132 13.48 -0.83 4.19
N PRO A 133 14.31 -1.28 3.24
CA PRO A 133 14.93 -0.40 2.24
C PRO A 133 13.92 0.52 1.56
N ARG A 134 14.32 1.78 1.35
CA ARG A 134 13.46 2.79 0.73
C ARG A 134 13.65 2.77 -0.78
N PRO A 135 12.60 3.06 -1.58
CA PRO A 135 12.79 3.25 -3.00
C PRO A 135 13.75 4.42 -3.25
N ALA A 136 14.59 4.32 -4.30
CA ALA A 136 15.42 5.43 -4.77
C ALA A 136 14.60 6.68 -5.17
N GLY A 137 13.28 6.51 -5.33
CA GLY A 137 12.34 7.45 -5.88
C GLY A 137 12.00 7.08 -7.32
N LEU A 138 11.06 7.78 -7.92
CA LEU A 138 11.03 7.82 -9.38
C LEU A 138 12.24 8.67 -9.78
N VAL A 139 13.31 8.02 -10.26
CA VAL A 139 14.23 8.71 -11.16
C VAL A 139 13.32 9.09 -12.32
N ALA A 140 13.17 10.37 -12.62
CA ALA A 140 12.40 10.79 -13.78
C ALA A 140 13.38 10.92 -14.97
N PRO A 141 13.55 9.87 -15.79
CA PRO A 141 13.70 10.05 -17.22
C PRO A 141 12.34 9.94 -17.92
N GLU A 142 11.28 9.54 -17.20
CA GLU A 142 9.98 9.14 -17.76
C GLU A 142 9.24 10.20 -18.56
N ARG A 143 9.37 11.51 -18.28
CA ARG A 143 8.70 12.51 -19.13
C ARG A 143 9.40 12.63 -20.47
N GLU A 144 10.74 12.71 -20.48
CA GLU A 144 11.53 12.78 -21.70
C GLU A 144 11.47 11.46 -22.48
N GLU A 145 11.57 10.31 -21.81
CA GLU A 145 11.54 8.97 -22.43
C GLU A 145 10.13 8.60 -22.93
N LEU A 146 9.07 8.93 -22.18
CA LEU A 146 7.69 8.74 -22.67
C LEU A 146 7.40 9.70 -23.83
N CYS A 147 7.89 10.94 -23.78
CA CYS A 147 7.82 11.85 -24.92
C CYS A 147 8.59 11.33 -26.14
N GLN A 148 9.81 10.81 -25.96
CA GLN A 148 10.62 10.24 -27.04
C GLN A 148 9.98 8.98 -27.63
N TYR A 149 9.42 8.12 -26.80
CA TYR A 149 8.68 6.93 -27.26
C TYR A 149 7.46 7.33 -28.10
N ILE A 150 6.67 8.31 -27.66
CA ILE A 150 5.52 8.83 -28.42
C ILE A 150 5.96 9.50 -29.73
N LEU A 151 7.04 10.28 -29.72
CA LEU A 151 7.58 10.93 -30.92
C LEU A 151 8.16 9.93 -31.93
N SER A 152 8.69 8.79 -31.48
CA SER A 152 9.22 7.74 -32.36
C SER A 152 8.14 6.96 -33.12
N MET A 153 6.86 7.17 -32.77
CA MET A 153 5.69 6.54 -33.42
C MET A 153 4.95 7.48 -34.40
N LEU A 154 5.48 8.69 -34.64
CA LEU A 154 4.98 9.67 -35.62
C LEU A 154 5.98 9.83 -36.77
#